data_AF-A0A7X7CX45-F1
#
_entry.id   AF-A0A7X7CX45-F1
#
_cell.length_a   1.000
_cell.length_b   1.000
_cell.length_c   1.000
_cell.angle_alpha   90.00
_cell.angle_beta   90.00
_cell.angle_gamma   90.00
#
_symmetry.space_group_name_H-M   'P 1'
#
loop_
_entity.id
_entity.type
_entity.pdbx_description
1 polymer ?
#
loop_
_entity_poly.entity_id
_entity_poly.type
_entity_poly.pdbx_seq_one_letter_code
_entity_poly.pdbx_strand_id
1 'polypeptide(L)'
;MNRQDLKRASYLFEGIKGQLLPENLIDTIRSFIAAENLYSSAAREIATKLENLNNEFNSIHERNPIHLIQTRVKTPASIVEKLKRRGCELSVESARKNLTDIAGVRVICSYINDIYMVSGFLLSQSDIQLVRTTDYIKNPKPNGYRSLHHIVKVPVFLSDRVELVNVEIQIRTIAMDFWASLEHELAYKLEREKSVEAFEELKACAAGIADIDRRMQKLYNITTDEIRP
;
A
#
# COMPACT_ATOMS: atom_id res chain seq x y z
N MET A 1 -11.68 25.41 19.37
CA MET A 1 -10.70 24.38 18.97
C MET A 1 -10.29 23.64 20.23
N ASN A 2 -10.49 22.32 20.29
CA ASN A 2 -10.07 21.50 21.44
C ASN A 2 -8.53 21.40 21.44
N ARG A 3 -7.92 21.29 22.63
CA ARG A 3 -6.48 21.07 22.82
C ARG A 3 -5.94 19.84 22.03
N GLN A 4 -6.79 18.86 21.76
CA GLN A 4 -6.51 17.69 20.90
C GLN A 4 -6.42 18.04 19.42
N ASP A 5 -7.30 18.92 18.91
CA ASP A 5 -7.29 19.36 17.50
C ASP A 5 -6.03 20.18 17.20
N LEU A 6 -5.61 21.03 18.15
CA LEU A 6 -4.35 21.80 18.09
C LEU A 6 -3.11 20.90 18.03
N LYS A 7 -3.08 19.83 18.84
CA LYS A 7 -1.98 18.85 18.82
C LYS A 7 -1.92 18.06 17.52
N ARG A 8 -3.07 17.60 17.01
CA ARG A 8 -3.14 16.92 15.70
C ARG A 8 -2.70 17.86 14.58
N ALA A 9 -3.23 19.08 14.55
CA ALA A 9 -2.86 20.10 13.59
C ALA A 9 -1.34 20.36 13.57
N SER A 10 -0.70 20.47 14.74
CA SER A 10 0.76 20.68 14.83
C SER A 10 1.57 19.66 14.03
N TYR A 11 1.21 18.37 14.08
CA TYR A 11 1.88 17.30 13.32
C TYR A 11 1.66 17.42 11.81
N LEU A 12 0.45 17.84 11.37
CA LEU A 12 0.16 18.12 9.96
C LEU A 12 1.10 19.20 9.37
N PHE A 13 1.57 20.15 10.19
CA PHE A 13 2.36 21.31 9.74
C PHE A 13 3.87 21.21 9.97
N GLU A 14 4.38 20.19 10.66
CA GLU A 14 5.83 20.02 10.84
C GLU A 14 6.58 19.97 9.50
N GLY A 15 5.95 19.47 8.43
CA GLY A 15 6.48 19.44 7.07
C GLY A 15 6.07 20.61 6.14
N ILE A 16 5.29 21.58 6.61
CA ILE A 16 4.73 22.68 5.79
C ILE A 16 5.49 24.01 6.02
N LYS A 17 6.49 24.04 6.91
CA LYS A 17 7.32 25.23 7.18
C LYS A 17 7.86 25.84 5.88
N GLY A 18 7.37 27.05 5.54
CA GLY A 18 7.81 27.83 4.38
C GLY A 18 6.84 27.90 3.19
N GLN A 19 5.63 27.34 3.28
CA GLN A 19 4.61 27.45 2.22
C GLN A 19 3.52 28.45 2.62
N LEU A 20 3.06 29.27 1.66
CA LEU A 20 1.95 30.21 1.84
C LEU A 20 0.72 29.42 2.33
N LEU A 21 0.36 29.59 3.60
CA LEU A 21 -0.84 29.02 4.18
C LEU A 21 -2.05 29.84 3.70
N PRO A 22 -3.16 29.22 3.26
CA PRO A 22 -4.36 29.97 2.87
C PRO A 22 -4.89 30.83 4.02
N GLU A 23 -5.53 31.96 3.73
CA GLU A 23 -6.13 32.86 4.72
C GLU A 23 -7.10 32.13 5.69
N ASN A 24 -7.69 31.00 5.26
CA ASN A 24 -8.48 30.09 6.09
C ASN A 24 -7.72 28.78 6.40
N LEU A 25 -6.63 28.90 7.15
CA LEU A 25 -5.84 27.77 7.65
C LEU A 25 -6.69 26.72 8.38
N ILE A 26 -7.69 27.14 9.16
CA ILE A 26 -8.55 26.25 9.95
C ILE A 26 -9.40 25.34 9.06
N ASP A 27 -10.01 25.87 8.00
CA ASP A 27 -10.86 25.08 7.11
C ASP A 27 -10.03 24.13 6.24
N THR A 28 -8.82 24.55 5.90
CA THR A 28 -7.83 23.68 5.26
C THR A 28 -7.50 22.49 6.17
N ILE A 29 -7.18 22.74 7.45
CA ILE A 29 -6.89 21.68 8.44
C ILE A 29 -8.06 20.70 8.56
N ARG A 30 -9.28 21.23 8.75
CA ARG A 30 -10.49 20.39 8.89
C ARG A 30 -10.69 19.52 7.66
N SER A 31 -10.49 20.07 6.47
CA SER A 31 -10.64 19.34 5.22
C SER A 31 -9.62 18.20 5.09
N PHE A 32 -8.37 18.41 5.54
CA PHE A 32 -7.35 17.36 5.57
C PHE A 32 -7.63 16.28 6.62
N ILE A 33 -8.09 16.65 7.82
CA ILE A 33 -8.47 15.68 8.86
C ILE A 33 -9.67 14.83 8.40
N ALA A 34 -10.69 15.46 7.80
CA ALA A 34 -11.84 14.75 7.26
C ALA A 34 -11.44 13.79 6.13
N ALA A 35 -10.52 14.21 5.25
CA ALA A 35 -9.96 13.34 4.23
C ALA A 35 -9.18 12.18 4.85
N GLU A 36 -8.31 12.44 5.83
CA GLU A 36 -7.53 11.40 6.52
C GLU A 36 -8.43 10.33 7.13
N ASN A 37 -9.50 10.72 7.84
CA ASN A 37 -10.47 9.79 8.39
C ASN A 37 -11.15 8.95 7.30
N LEU A 38 -11.56 9.57 6.20
CA LEU A 38 -12.18 8.89 5.06
C LEU A 38 -11.25 7.81 4.46
N TYR A 39 -10.00 8.18 4.17
CA TYR A 39 -9.01 7.26 3.60
C TYR A 39 -8.57 6.17 4.58
N SER A 40 -8.51 6.49 5.88
CA SER A 40 -8.27 5.49 6.93
C SER A 40 -9.40 4.48 7.03
N SER A 41 -10.65 4.93 6.95
CA SER A 41 -11.81 4.02 6.87
C SER A 41 -11.76 3.16 5.62
N ALA A 42 -11.46 3.72 4.44
CA ALA A 42 -11.30 2.94 3.21
C ALA A 42 -10.23 1.84 3.32
N ALA A 43 -9.08 2.16 3.93
CA ALA A 43 -8.03 1.16 4.17
C ALA A 43 -8.48 0.05 5.14
N ARG A 44 -9.25 0.40 6.18
CA ARG A 44 -9.81 -0.57 7.13
C ARG A 44 -10.85 -1.49 6.49
N GLU A 45 -11.74 -0.97 5.63
CA GLU A 45 -12.70 -1.79 4.88
C GLU A 45 -12.00 -2.89 4.07
N ILE A 46 -10.93 -2.53 3.35
CA ILE A 46 -10.11 -3.50 2.61
C ILE A 46 -9.40 -4.48 3.55
N ALA A 47 -8.84 -4.00 4.67
CA ALA A 47 -8.16 -4.86 5.63
C ALA A 47 -9.11 -5.90 6.24
N THR A 48 -10.30 -5.50 6.68
CA THR A 48 -11.31 -6.41 7.21
C THR A 48 -11.77 -7.44 6.18
N LYS A 49 -11.96 -7.04 4.92
CA LYS A 49 -12.28 -7.99 3.84
C LYS A 49 -11.18 -9.04 3.66
N LEU A 50 -9.91 -8.63 3.70
CA LEU A 50 -8.76 -9.54 3.59
C LEU A 50 -8.61 -10.44 4.81
N GLU A 51 -8.84 -9.93 6.02
CA GLU A 51 -8.84 -10.72 7.27
C GLU A 51 -9.92 -11.80 7.22
N ASN A 52 -11.13 -11.45 6.77
CA ASN A 52 -12.23 -12.41 6.61
C ASN A 52 -11.88 -13.52 5.61
N LEU A 53 -11.33 -13.14 4.44
CA LEU A 53 -10.87 -14.11 3.43
C LEU A 53 -9.78 -15.04 3.99
N ASN A 54 -8.85 -14.51 4.78
CA ASN A 54 -7.79 -15.30 5.40
C ASN A 54 -8.34 -16.30 6.43
N ASN A 55 -9.27 -15.85 7.28
CA ASN A 55 -9.91 -16.69 8.32
C ASN A 55 -10.79 -17.79 7.71
N GLU A 56 -11.57 -17.45 6.68
CA GLU A 56 -12.36 -18.43 5.93
C GLU A 56 -11.45 -19.48 5.29
N PHE A 57 -10.40 -19.04 4.59
CA PHE A 57 -9.48 -19.94 3.92
C PHE A 57 -8.81 -20.92 4.90
N ASN A 58 -8.40 -20.43 6.08
CA ASN A 58 -7.83 -21.26 7.13
C ASN A 58 -8.82 -22.26 7.71
N SER A 59 -10.09 -21.92 7.80
CA SER A 59 -11.13 -22.83 8.30
C SER A 59 -11.39 -24.00 7.34
N ILE A 60 -11.11 -23.83 6.05
CA ILE A 60 -11.33 -24.85 5.01
C ILE A 60 -10.06 -25.66 4.72
N HIS A 61 -8.90 -25.01 4.74
CA HIS A 61 -7.62 -25.58 4.26
C HIS A 61 -6.55 -25.72 5.35
N GLU A 62 -6.88 -25.40 6.62
CA GLU A 62 -5.97 -25.48 7.77
C GLU A 62 -4.64 -24.71 7.58
N ARG A 63 -4.70 -23.62 6.81
CA ARG A 63 -3.55 -22.76 6.45
C ARG A 63 -3.98 -21.31 6.25
N ASN A 64 -3.10 -20.37 6.59
CA ASN A 64 -3.26 -18.95 6.26
C ASN A 64 -2.39 -18.55 5.05
N PRO A 65 -2.99 -18.06 3.94
CA PRO A 65 -2.22 -17.51 2.82
C PRO A 65 -1.64 -16.12 3.11
N ILE A 66 -2.24 -15.37 4.03
CA ILE A 66 -1.78 -14.04 4.44
C ILE A 66 -1.03 -14.15 5.78
N HIS A 67 0.21 -13.67 5.79
CA HIS A 67 1.06 -13.59 6.97
C HIS A 67 0.82 -12.29 7.75
N LEU A 68 0.69 -11.15 7.05
CA LEU A 68 0.50 -9.85 7.69
C LEU A 68 -0.26 -8.88 6.78
N ILE A 69 -1.15 -8.08 7.37
CA ILE A 69 -1.82 -6.95 6.71
C ILE A 69 -1.40 -5.67 7.41
N GLN A 70 -1.01 -4.66 6.64
CA GLN A 70 -0.66 -3.34 7.16
C GLN A 70 -1.42 -2.26 6.40
N THR A 71 -2.07 -1.35 7.13
CA THR A 71 -2.73 -0.19 6.55
C THR A 71 -1.89 1.07 6.74
N ARG A 72 -1.90 1.97 5.76
CA ARG A 72 -1.30 3.30 5.89
C ARG A 72 -2.16 4.35 5.21
N VAL A 73 -2.13 5.57 5.75
CA VAL A 73 -2.64 6.77 5.07
C VAL A 73 -1.48 7.72 4.86
N LYS A 74 -1.39 8.30 3.66
CA LYS A 74 -0.32 9.23 3.31
C LYS A 74 -0.45 10.49 4.16
N THR A 75 0.67 10.97 4.70
CA THR A 75 0.66 12.22 5.49
C THR A 75 0.32 13.41 4.59
N PRO A 76 -0.31 14.47 5.15
CA PRO A 76 -0.62 15.69 4.42
C PRO A 76 0.60 16.32 3.74
N ALA A 77 1.76 16.35 4.41
CA ALA A 77 3.00 16.82 3.82
C ALA A 77 3.37 16.04 2.55
N SER A 78 3.31 14.71 2.59
CA SER A 78 3.58 13.86 1.42
C SER A 78 2.50 13.97 0.33
N ILE A 79 1.25 14.27 0.68
CA ILE A 79 0.18 14.56 -0.30
C ILE A 79 0.50 15.85 -1.04
N VAL A 80 0.81 16.93 -0.31
CA VAL A 80 1.16 18.24 -0.87
C VAL A 80 2.39 18.14 -1.78
N GLU A 81 3.45 17.47 -1.33
CA GLU A 81 4.66 17.26 -2.13
C GLU A 81 4.36 16.53 -3.45
N LYS A 82 3.50 15.49 -3.39
CA LYS A 82 3.14 14.71 -4.57
C LYS A 82 2.27 15.50 -5.55
N LEU A 83 1.38 16.37 -5.05
CA LEU A 83 0.60 17.30 -5.89
C LEU A 83 1.51 18.30 -6.59
N LYS A 84 2.46 18.90 -5.86
CA LYS A 84 3.44 19.84 -6.44
C LYS A 84 4.27 19.19 -7.55
N ARG A 85 4.79 17.98 -7.31
CA ARG A 85 5.57 17.24 -8.31
C ARG A 85 4.77 16.94 -9.58
N ARG A 86 3.45 16.88 -9.48
CA ARG A 86 2.53 16.66 -10.62
C ARG A 86 1.97 17.95 -11.22
N GLY A 87 2.35 19.12 -10.70
CA GLY A 87 1.80 20.41 -11.12
C GLY A 87 0.30 20.56 -10.83
N CYS A 88 -0.22 19.83 -9.83
CA CYS A 88 -1.63 19.90 -9.46
C CYS A 88 -1.89 20.99 -8.40
N GLU A 89 -3.12 21.48 -8.36
CA GLU A 89 -3.58 22.42 -7.33
C GLU A 89 -3.47 21.81 -5.92
N LEU A 90 -3.13 22.64 -4.92
CA LEU A 90 -2.99 22.25 -3.52
C LEU A 90 -4.32 22.28 -2.78
N SER A 91 -5.24 21.39 -3.18
CA SER A 91 -6.55 21.24 -2.56
C SER A 91 -6.88 19.78 -2.29
N VAL A 92 -7.79 19.53 -1.33
CA VAL A 92 -8.27 18.17 -1.03
C VAL A 92 -9.02 17.57 -2.21
N GLU A 93 -9.75 18.39 -2.96
CA GLU A 93 -10.44 17.96 -4.19
C GLU A 93 -9.44 17.54 -5.27
N SER A 94 -8.41 18.34 -5.51
CA SER A 94 -7.31 17.99 -6.40
C SER A 94 -6.59 16.71 -5.96
N ALA A 95 -6.35 16.53 -4.64
CA ALA A 95 -5.79 15.29 -4.09
C ALA A 95 -6.67 14.08 -4.42
N ARG A 96 -7.98 14.16 -4.15
CA ARG A 96 -8.96 13.09 -4.43
C ARG A 96 -9.01 12.73 -5.91
N LYS A 97 -8.91 13.72 -6.80
CA LYS A 97 -8.98 13.52 -8.26
C LYS A 97 -7.69 12.94 -8.84
N ASN A 98 -6.53 13.38 -8.35
CA ASN A 98 -5.24 13.16 -9.01
C ASN A 98 -4.35 12.11 -8.33
N LEU A 99 -4.64 11.73 -7.08
CA LEU A 99 -3.86 10.76 -6.33
C LEU A 99 -4.68 9.50 -6.05
N THR A 100 -4.06 8.34 -6.25
CA THR A 100 -4.67 7.01 -6.09
C THR A 100 -4.10 6.21 -4.92
N ASP A 101 -3.03 6.69 -4.29
CA ASP A 101 -2.27 6.05 -3.22
C ASP A 101 -2.35 6.84 -1.89
N ILE A 102 -3.46 7.54 -1.66
CA ILE A 102 -3.66 8.23 -0.37
C ILE A 102 -3.94 7.20 0.73
N ALA A 103 -4.84 6.25 0.48
CA ALA A 103 -5.00 5.04 1.28
C ALA A 103 -4.16 3.90 0.67
N GLY A 104 -3.41 3.19 1.51
CA GLY A 104 -2.61 2.06 1.11
C GLY A 104 -2.81 0.85 2.03
N VAL A 105 -2.94 -0.33 1.45
CA VAL A 105 -2.94 -1.61 2.17
C VAL A 105 -1.80 -2.46 1.64
N ARG A 106 -0.97 -2.98 2.53
CA ARG A 106 0.07 -3.95 2.22
C ARG A 106 -0.36 -5.32 2.73
N VAL A 107 -0.30 -6.30 1.86
CA VAL A 107 -0.64 -7.69 2.16
C VAL A 107 0.61 -8.53 1.93
N ILE A 108 1.13 -9.11 3.01
CA ILE A 108 2.29 -9.99 2.97
C ILE A 108 1.77 -11.42 3.02
N CYS A 109 1.94 -12.14 1.93
CA CYS A 109 1.58 -13.54 1.75
C CYS A 109 2.77 -14.45 2.04
N SER A 110 2.47 -15.71 2.36
CA SER A 110 3.51 -16.72 2.60
C SER A 110 4.24 -17.12 1.31
N TYR A 111 3.51 -17.31 0.20
CA TYR A 111 4.07 -17.76 -1.06
C TYR A 111 3.56 -16.96 -2.27
N ILE A 112 4.25 -17.11 -3.41
CA ILE A 112 3.95 -16.37 -4.64
C ILE A 112 2.54 -16.70 -5.16
N ASN A 113 2.11 -17.95 -5.10
CA ASN A 113 0.78 -18.37 -5.56
C ASN A 113 -0.32 -17.78 -4.67
N ASP A 114 -0.07 -17.62 -3.37
CA ASP A 114 -1.01 -17.00 -2.44
C ASP A 114 -1.31 -15.55 -2.83
N ILE A 115 -0.33 -14.83 -3.40
CA ILE A 115 -0.52 -13.45 -3.90
C ILE A 115 -1.66 -13.38 -4.92
N TYR A 116 -1.60 -14.25 -5.93
CA TYR A 116 -2.58 -14.25 -7.02
C TYR A 116 -3.93 -14.80 -6.55
N MET A 117 -3.91 -15.78 -5.65
CA MET A 117 -5.12 -16.34 -5.05
C MET A 117 -5.87 -15.30 -4.20
N VAL A 118 -5.20 -14.66 -3.24
CA VAL A 118 -5.77 -13.59 -2.40
C VAL A 118 -6.23 -12.41 -3.25
N SER A 119 -5.44 -12.05 -4.27
CA SER A 119 -5.84 -11.05 -5.27
C SER A 119 -7.15 -11.44 -5.96
N GLY A 120 -7.28 -12.68 -6.42
CA GLY A 120 -8.48 -13.17 -7.09
C GLY A 120 -9.71 -13.13 -6.20
N PHE A 121 -9.58 -13.60 -4.96
CA PHE A 121 -10.67 -13.56 -3.98
C PHE A 121 -11.15 -12.13 -3.70
N LEU A 122 -10.23 -11.20 -3.43
CA LEU A 122 -10.60 -9.81 -3.16
C LEU A 122 -11.31 -9.16 -4.35
N LEU A 123 -10.78 -9.35 -5.56
CA LEU A 123 -11.33 -8.73 -6.78
C LEU A 123 -12.63 -9.38 -7.26
N SER A 124 -12.99 -10.56 -6.74
CA SER A 124 -14.28 -11.20 -7.01
C SER A 124 -15.44 -10.62 -6.19
N GLN A 125 -15.15 -9.83 -5.15
CA GLN A 125 -16.19 -9.21 -4.32
C GLN A 125 -16.94 -8.14 -5.11
N SER A 126 -18.28 -8.16 -5.02
CA SER A 126 -19.17 -7.32 -5.84
C SER A 126 -19.03 -5.81 -5.59
N ASP A 127 -18.49 -5.41 -4.43
CA ASP A 127 -18.33 -4.02 -4.01
C ASP A 127 -16.89 -3.50 -4.17
N ILE A 128 -15.99 -4.30 -4.75
CA ILE A 128 -14.62 -3.90 -5.07
C ILE A 128 -14.51 -3.61 -6.57
N GLN A 129 -14.25 -2.34 -6.92
CA GLN A 129 -14.04 -1.96 -8.32
C GLN A 129 -12.55 -1.87 -8.64
N LEU A 130 -12.04 -2.76 -9.49
CA LEU A 130 -10.67 -2.65 -10.00
C LEU A 130 -10.52 -1.42 -10.92
N VAL A 131 -9.54 -0.57 -10.62
CA VAL A 131 -9.17 0.59 -11.46
C VAL A 131 -7.95 0.27 -12.31
N ARG A 132 -6.92 -0.34 -11.72
CA ARG A 132 -5.67 -0.67 -12.41
C ARG A 132 -4.93 -1.79 -11.70
N THR A 133 -4.32 -2.69 -12.46
CA THR A 133 -3.32 -3.64 -11.98
C THR A 133 -1.94 -3.30 -12.54
N THR A 134 -0.90 -3.46 -11.75
CA THR A 134 0.51 -3.43 -12.20
C THR A 134 1.26 -4.58 -11.56
N ASP A 135 1.69 -5.53 -12.38
CA ASP A 135 2.32 -6.76 -11.92
C ASP A 135 3.85 -6.66 -12.04
N TYR A 136 4.49 -6.19 -10.96
CA TYR A 136 5.94 -6.16 -10.86
C TYR A 136 6.55 -7.50 -10.48
N ILE A 137 5.74 -8.55 -10.25
CA ILE A 137 6.25 -9.91 -10.04
C ILE A 137 6.62 -10.50 -11.40
N LYS A 138 5.74 -10.34 -12.40
CA LYS A 138 5.99 -10.72 -13.80
C LYS A 138 6.97 -9.80 -14.49
N ASN A 139 6.82 -8.49 -14.30
CA ASN A 139 7.67 -7.46 -14.91
C ASN A 139 8.35 -6.60 -13.83
N PRO A 140 9.42 -7.10 -13.18
CA PRO A 140 10.12 -6.35 -12.13
C PRO A 140 10.62 -5.01 -12.62
N LYS A 141 10.70 -4.03 -11.70
CA LYS A 141 11.34 -2.74 -12.03
C LYS A 141 12.84 -2.93 -12.31
N PRO A 142 13.50 -1.95 -12.96
CA PRO A 142 14.93 -2.02 -13.25
C PRO A 142 15.83 -2.24 -12.02
N ASN A 143 15.42 -1.75 -10.84
CA ASN A 143 16.12 -1.93 -9.57
C ASN A 143 15.90 -3.33 -8.94
N GLY A 144 15.05 -4.17 -9.52
CA GLY A 144 14.72 -5.51 -9.01
C GLY A 144 13.45 -5.58 -8.15
N TYR A 145 12.77 -4.45 -7.91
CA TYR A 145 11.54 -4.40 -7.11
C TYR A 145 10.42 -5.29 -7.68
N ARG A 146 9.76 -6.03 -6.78
CA ARG A 146 8.63 -6.94 -7.08
C ARG A 146 7.49 -6.75 -6.08
N SER A 147 6.27 -6.72 -6.59
CA SER A 147 5.00 -6.71 -5.86
C SER A 147 3.85 -6.72 -6.87
N LEU A 148 2.69 -7.25 -6.52
CA LEU A 148 1.46 -7.07 -7.28
C LEU A 148 0.73 -5.83 -6.75
N HIS A 149 0.50 -4.84 -7.60
CA HIS A 149 -0.19 -3.60 -7.23
C HIS A 149 -1.57 -3.56 -7.85
N HIS A 150 -2.58 -3.31 -7.02
CA HIS A 150 -3.92 -2.96 -7.45
C HIS A 150 -4.27 -1.55 -6.98
N ILE A 151 -4.91 -0.78 -7.85
CA ILE A 151 -5.71 0.36 -7.44
C ILE A 151 -7.16 -0.07 -7.53
N VAL A 152 -7.88 -0.04 -6.42
CA VAL A 152 -9.31 -0.37 -6.37
C VAL A 152 -10.11 0.81 -5.83
N LYS A 153 -11.42 0.83 -6.08
CA LYS A 153 -12.36 1.67 -5.32
C LYS A 153 -13.20 0.79 -4.40
N VAL A 154 -13.39 1.28 -3.18
CA VAL A 154 -14.24 0.67 -2.14
C VAL A 154 -15.25 1.70 -1.64
N PRO A 155 -16.52 1.33 -1.44
CA PRO A 155 -17.50 2.22 -0.82
C PRO A 155 -17.20 2.41 0.67
N VAL A 156 -17.18 3.66 1.13
CA VAL A 156 -17.13 4.02 2.55
C VAL A 156 -18.45 4.66 2.92
N PHE A 157 -19.16 4.04 3.85
CA PHE A 157 -20.45 4.51 4.36
C PHE A 157 -20.21 5.52 5.49
N LEU A 158 -20.52 6.79 5.22
CA LEU A 158 -20.49 7.89 6.18
C LEU A 158 -21.90 8.12 6.74
N SER A 159 -22.03 9.03 7.71
CA SER A 159 -23.32 9.31 8.38
C SER A 159 -24.42 9.84 7.46
N ASP A 160 -24.04 10.49 6.35
CA ASP A 160 -24.96 11.22 5.47
C ASP A 160 -24.83 10.83 3.98
N ARG A 161 -23.82 10.03 3.62
CA ARG A 161 -23.54 9.66 2.22
C ARG A 161 -22.62 8.44 2.13
N VAL A 162 -22.44 7.94 0.92
CA VAL A 162 -21.43 6.93 0.58
C VAL A 162 -20.39 7.57 -0.33
N GLU A 163 -19.11 7.36 -0.05
CA GLU A 163 -18.01 7.79 -0.93
C GLU A 163 -17.26 6.58 -1.49
N LEU A 164 -17.07 6.52 -2.82
CA LEU A 164 -16.16 5.54 -3.43
C LEU A 164 -14.72 6.08 -3.34
N VAL A 165 -13.87 5.37 -2.59
CA VAL A 165 -12.52 5.83 -2.27
C VAL A 165 -11.49 4.93 -2.94
N ASN A 166 -10.48 5.53 -3.59
CA ASN A 166 -9.34 4.78 -4.14
C ASN A 166 -8.45 4.24 -3.01
N VAL A 167 -8.08 2.96 -3.11
CA VAL A 167 -7.11 2.31 -2.23
C VAL A 167 -6.06 1.61 -3.07
N GLU A 168 -4.79 1.89 -2.80
CA GLU A 168 -3.67 1.13 -3.37
C GLU A 168 -3.39 -0.11 -2.53
N ILE A 169 -3.49 -1.29 -3.13
CA ILE A 169 -3.21 -2.57 -2.49
C ILE A 169 -1.92 -3.13 -3.06
N GLN A 170 -0.93 -3.36 -2.21
CA GLN A 170 0.35 -3.96 -2.56
C GLN A 170 0.45 -5.35 -1.95
N ILE A 171 0.41 -6.38 -2.79
CA ILE A 171 0.48 -7.78 -2.37
C ILE A 171 1.89 -8.29 -2.67
N ARG A 172 2.52 -8.93 -1.69
CA ARG A 172 3.94 -9.32 -1.69
C ARG A 172 4.14 -10.65 -0.97
N THR A 173 5.25 -11.34 -1.22
CA THR A 173 5.75 -12.36 -0.29
C THR A 173 6.53 -11.72 0.84
N ILE A 174 6.83 -12.51 1.88
CA ILE A 174 7.76 -12.12 2.96
C ILE A 174 9.12 -11.69 2.38
N ALA A 175 9.65 -12.45 1.43
CA ALA A 175 10.91 -12.17 0.75
C ALA A 175 10.88 -10.84 -0.03
N MET A 176 9.81 -10.57 -0.78
CA MET A 176 9.63 -9.30 -1.50
C MET A 176 9.53 -8.12 -0.53
N ASP A 177 8.83 -8.27 0.59
CA ASP A 177 8.68 -7.20 1.56
C ASP A 177 9.98 -6.90 2.33
N PHE A 178 10.74 -7.94 2.67
CA PHE A 178 12.08 -7.81 3.24
C PHE A 178 12.99 -6.97 2.34
N TRP A 179 13.12 -7.35 1.07
CA TRP A 179 13.98 -6.62 0.14
C TRP A 179 13.52 -5.19 -0.07
N ALA A 180 12.22 -4.97 -0.29
CA ALA A 180 11.67 -3.64 -0.56
C ALA A 180 11.77 -2.69 0.64
N SER A 181 11.75 -3.22 1.87
CA SER A 181 11.92 -2.41 3.08
C SER A 181 13.38 -1.94 3.22
N LEU A 182 14.34 -2.83 2.97
CA LEU A 182 15.77 -2.49 2.99
C LEU A 182 16.16 -1.56 1.83
N GLU A 183 15.68 -1.83 0.61
CA GLU A 183 15.95 -0.97 -0.54
C GLU A 183 15.45 0.46 -0.30
N HIS A 184 14.26 0.62 0.28
CA HIS A 184 13.74 1.94 0.59
C HIS A 184 14.60 2.70 1.62
N GLU A 185 15.14 2.02 2.63
CA GLU A 185 16.04 2.64 3.62
C GLU A 185 17.40 3.01 3.00
N LEU A 186 17.95 2.12 2.17
CA LEU A 186 19.27 2.28 1.56
C LEU A 186 19.26 3.29 0.41
N ALA A 187 18.23 3.26 -0.45
CA ALA A 187 18.10 4.15 -1.61
C ALA A 187 18.22 5.63 -1.22
N TYR A 188 17.65 6.02 -0.08
CA TYR A 188 17.74 7.40 0.41
C TYR A 188 19.19 7.84 0.73
N LYS A 189 20.02 6.93 1.24
CA LYS A 189 21.45 7.17 1.49
C LYS A 189 22.24 7.13 0.18
N LEU A 190 21.95 6.16 -0.67
CA LEU A 190 22.65 5.92 -1.93
C LEU A 190 22.41 7.00 -3.00
N GLU A 191 21.22 7.61 -3.05
CA GLU A 191 20.95 8.74 -3.96
C GLU A 191 21.83 9.96 -3.64
N ARG A 192 22.22 10.14 -2.37
CA ARG A 192 23.15 11.20 -1.96
C ARG A 192 24.59 10.90 -2.39
N GLU A 193 24.99 9.64 -2.33
CA GLU A 193 26.36 9.19 -2.58
C GLU A 193 26.62 8.76 -4.04
N LYS A 194 25.56 8.56 -4.84
CA LYS A 194 25.61 8.12 -6.25
C LYS A 194 26.45 6.86 -6.51
N SER A 195 26.50 5.93 -5.56
CA SER A 195 27.28 4.69 -5.70
C SER A 195 26.61 3.70 -6.66
N VAL A 196 27.17 3.56 -7.86
CA VAL A 196 26.68 2.61 -8.89
C VAL A 196 26.80 1.16 -8.41
N GLU A 197 27.93 0.82 -7.77
CA GLU A 197 28.21 -0.53 -7.25
C GLU A 197 27.13 -0.98 -6.25
N ALA A 198 26.70 -0.10 -5.35
CA ALA A 198 25.65 -0.41 -4.39
C ALA A 198 24.28 -0.66 -5.05
N PHE A 199 23.95 0.04 -6.13
CA PHE A 199 22.72 -0.22 -6.88
C PHE A 199 22.78 -1.55 -7.63
N GLU A 200 23.95 -1.91 -8.17
CA GLU A 200 24.16 -3.22 -8.81
C GLU A 200 24.04 -4.35 -7.80
N GLU A 201 24.62 -4.19 -6.61
CA GLU A 201 24.52 -5.17 -5.52
C GLU A 201 23.09 -5.33 -5.01
N LEU A 202 22.34 -4.23 -4.81
CA LEU A 202 20.92 -4.29 -4.44
C LEU A 202 20.09 -5.07 -5.46
N LYS A 203 20.38 -4.87 -6.75
CA LYS A 203 19.72 -5.59 -7.85
C LYS A 203 20.11 -7.07 -7.88
N ALA A 204 21.37 -7.40 -7.63
CA ALA A 204 21.84 -8.78 -7.51
C ALA A 204 21.15 -9.50 -6.33
N CYS A 205 21.06 -8.84 -5.18
CA CYS A 205 20.31 -9.32 -4.02
C CYS A 205 18.83 -9.56 -4.34
N ALA A 206 18.19 -8.65 -5.09
CA ALA A 206 16.80 -8.80 -5.53
C ALA A 206 16.61 -10.08 -6.38
N ALA A 207 17.57 -10.37 -7.27
CA ALA A 207 17.54 -11.56 -8.11
C ALA A 207 17.73 -12.85 -7.29
N GLY A 208 18.67 -12.86 -6.35
CA GLY A 208 18.91 -13.99 -5.44
C GLY A 208 17.70 -14.29 -4.55
N ILE A 209 17.11 -13.26 -3.95
CA ILE A 209 15.88 -13.41 -3.13
C ILE A 209 14.73 -13.95 -3.97
N ALA A 210 14.57 -13.48 -5.20
CA ALA A 210 13.55 -13.98 -6.10
C ALA A 210 13.74 -15.45 -6.53
N ASP A 211 14.98 -15.94 -6.60
CA ASP A 211 15.24 -17.37 -6.83
C ASP A 211 14.83 -18.19 -5.60
N ILE A 212 15.27 -17.76 -4.41
CA ILE A 212 14.93 -18.42 -3.14
C ILE A 212 13.40 -18.49 -2.96
N ASP A 213 12.70 -17.38 -3.20
CA ASP A 213 11.23 -17.30 -3.06
C ASP A 213 10.51 -18.31 -3.99
N ARG A 214 10.99 -18.47 -5.24
CA ARG A 214 10.46 -19.48 -6.17
C ARG A 214 10.78 -20.91 -5.74
N ARG A 215 11.97 -21.14 -5.17
CA ARG A 215 12.34 -22.46 -4.64
C ARG A 215 11.49 -22.84 -3.45
N MET A 216 11.20 -21.89 -2.56
CA MET A 216 10.28 -22.09 -1.44
C MET A 216 8.86 -22.38 -1.92
N GLN A 217 8.36 -21.68 -2.95
CA GLN A 217 7.09 -22.02 -3.60
C GLN A 217 7.10 -23.45 -4.16
N LYS A 218 8.18 -23.87 -4.82
CA LYS A 218 8.31 -25.23 -5.36
C LYS A 218 8.29 -26.28 -4.25
N LEU A 219 9.02 -26.05 -3.16
CA LEU A 219 9.03 -26.94 -2.00
C LEU A 219 7.63 -27.07 -1.40
N TYR A 220 6.91 -25.97 -1.26
CA TYR A 220 5.53 -26.00 -0.78
C TYR A 220 4.62 -26.84 -1.67
N ASN A 221 4.71 -26.69 -3.00
CA ASN A 221 3.92 -27.49 -3.93
C ASN A 221 4.22 -28.99 -3.78
N ILE A 222 5.49 -29.38 -3.67
CA ILE A 222 5.89 -30.79 -3.45
C ILE A 222 5.23 -31.34 -2.18
N THR A 223 5.35 -30.61 -1.07
CA THR A 223 4.80 -31.07 0.22
C THR A 223 3.28 -31.12 0.26
N THR A 224 2.58 -30.40 -0.61
CA THR A 224 1.10 -30.36 -0.61
C THR A 224 0.47 -31.28 -1.65
N ASP A 225 1.15 -31.57 -2.75
CA ASP A 225 0.74 -32.59 -3.71
C ASP A 225 0.94 -34.01 -3.14
N GLU A 226 1.94 -34.23 -2.28
CA GLU A 226 2.16 -35.52 -1.59
C GLU A 226 1.11 -35.83 -0.49
N ILE A 227 0.31 -34.84 -0.07
CA ILE A 227 -0.70 -34.96 1.00
C ILE A 227 -2.12 -35.18 0.44
N ARG A 228 -2.30 -35.17 -0.89
CA ARG A 228 -3.59 -35.56 -1.50
C ARG A 228 -3.64 -37.08 -1.69
N PRO A 229 -4.55 -37.80 -0.99
CA PRO A 229 -4.77 -39.23 -1.22
C PRO A 229 -5.32 -39.52 -2.62
#